data_AF-A0AAN5LEI4-F1
#
_entry.id   AF-A0AAN5LEI4-F1
#
_cell.length_a   1.000
_cell.length_b   1.000
_cell.length_c   1.000
_cell.angle_alpha   90.00
_cell.angle_beta   90.00
_cell.angle_gamma   90.00
#
_symmetry.space_group_name_H-M   'P 1'
#
loop_
_entity.id
_entity.type
_entity.pdbx_description
1 polymer ?
#
loop_
_entity_poly.entity_id
_entity_poly.type
_entity_poly.pdbx_seq_one_letter_code
_entity_poly.pdbx_strand_id
1 'polypeptide(L)' 'KFAMIQHLRKKAEKDINRAMREAEADNQPEAARLFQRAGGTLITLGRQMEREASGTKIH' A
#
# COMPACT_ATOMS: atom_id res chain seq x y z
N LYS A 1 12.86 -9.72 4.25
CA LYS A 1 12.36 -8.71 5.21
C LYS A 1 12.25 -7.35 4.50
N PHE A 2 13.36 -6.66 4.27
CA PHE A 2 13.35 -5.38 3.53
C PHE A 2 12.81 -5.46 2.09
N ALA A 3 13.04 -6.56 1.36
CA ALA A 3 12.47 -6.77 0.02
C ALA A 3 10.93 -6.75 0.00
N MET A 4 10.28 -7.31 1.04
CA MET A 4 8.83 -7.30 1.15
C MET A 4 8.31 -5.88 1.46
N ILE A 5 9.00 -5.16 2.36
CA ILE A 5 8.72 -3.74 2.65
C ILE A 5 8.80 -2.90 1.37
N GLN A 6 9.88 -3.05 0.58
CA GLN A 6 10.02 -2.35 -0.69
C GLN A 6 8.93 -2.73 -1.69
N HIS A 7 8.56 -4.02 -1.77
CA HIS A 7 7.51 -4.49 -2.65
C HIS A 7 6.16 -3.84 -2.31
N LEU A 8 5.77 -3.86 -1.04
CA LEU A 8 4.52 -3.27 -0.56
C LEU A 8 4.50 -1.74 -0.77
N ARG A 9 5.61 -1.05 -0.48
CA ARG A 9 5.76 0.38 -0.73
C ARG A 9 5.54 0.72 -2.21
N LYS A 10 6.25 0.05 -3.13
CA LYS A 10 6.13 0.26 -4.58
C LYS A 10 4.72 -0.05 -5.10
N LYS A 11 4.06 -1.06 -4.52
CA LYS A 11 2.69 -1.41 -4.87
C LYS A 11 1.70 -0.31 -4.48
N ALA A 12 1.79 0.19 -3.24
CA ALA A 12 0.94 1.30 -2.78
C ALA A 12 1.18 2.57 -3.62
N GLU A 13 2.43 2.90 -3.89
CA GLU A 13 2.82 4.03 -4.75
C GLU A 13 2.22 3.92 -6.16
N LYS A 14 2.28 2.72 -6.77
CA LYS A 14 1.67 2.47 -8.08
C LYS A 14 0.15 2.66 -8.07
N ASP A 15 -0.54 2.13 -7.06
CA ASP A 15 -1.99 2.24 -6.95
C ASP A 15 -2.42 3.71 -6.71
N ILE A 16 -1.68 4.48 -5.89
CA ILE A 16 -1.91 5.92 -5.67
C ILE A 16 -1.74 6.70 -6.97
N ASN A 17 -0.62 6.50 -7.69
CA ASN A 17 -0.37 7.21 -8.94
C ASN A 17 -1.43 6.91 -9.99
N ARG A 18 -1.95 5.68 -10.03
CA ARG A 18 -3.07 5.34 -10.90
C ARG A 18 -4.37 6.01 -10.44
N ALA A 19 -4.66 6.00 -9.14
CA ALA A 19 -5.85 6.63 -8.59
C ALA A 19 -5.92 8.13 -8.95
N MET A 20 -4.79 8.84 -8.87
CA MET A 20 -4.71 10.25 -9.27
C MET A 20 -5.06 10.45 -10.75
N ARG A 21 -4.53 9.61 -11.66
CA ARG A 21 -4.85 9.70 -13.09
C ARG A 21 -6.32 9.42 -13.39
N GLU A 22 -6.93 8.46 -12.71
CA GLU A 22 -8.36 8.16 -12.87
C GLU A 22 -9.22 9.32 -12.34
N ALA A 23 -8.80 9.96 -11.24
CA ALA A 23 -9.47 11.15 -10.72
C ALA A 23 -9.36 12.36 -11.67
N GLU A 24 -8.18 12.56 -12.27
CA GLU A 24 -7.96 13.58 -13.31
C GLU A 24 -8.80 13.34 -14.57
N ALA A 25 -9.15 12.08 -14.85
CA ALA A 25 -10.00 11.67 -15.97
C ALA A 25 -11.51 11.61 -15.60
N ASP A 26 -11.92 12.21 -14.48
CA ASP A 26 -13.29 12.19 -13.93
C ASP A 26 -13.85 10.79 -13.61
N ASN A 27 -12.99 9.78 -13.53
CA ASN A 27 -13.35 8.41 -13.15
C ASN A 27 -13.28 8.21 -11.63
N GLN A 28 -14.13 8.92 -10.90
CA GLN A 28 -14.18 8.90 -9.43
C GLN A 28 -14.38 7.50 -8.82
N PRO A 29 -15.23 6.60 -9.37
CA PRO A 29 -15.40 5.26 -8.81
C PRO A 29 -14.11 4.43 -8.84
N GLU A 30 -13.36 4.46 -9.95
CA GLU A 30 -12.11 3.71 -10.06
C GLU A 30 -11.00 4.34 -9.22
N ALA A 31 -10.92 5.67 -9.18
CA ALA A 31 -10.00 6.38 -8.30
C ALA A 31 -10.21 5.97 -6.83
N ALA A 32 -11.47 5.98 -6.35
CA ALA A 32 -11.80 5.57 -4.99
C ALA A 32 -11.40 4.11 -4.72
N ARG A 33 -11.68 3.19 -5.65
CA ARG A 33 -11.30 1.77 -5.54
C ARG A 33 -9.78 1.60 -5.43
N LEU A 34 -9.01 2.35 -6.22
CA LEU A 34 -7.54 2.32 -6.20
C LEU A 34 -6.97 2.91 -4.90
N PHE A 35 -7.53 4.01 -4.40
CA PHE A 35 -7.12 4.56 -3.10
C PHE A 35 -7.39 3.61 -1.94
N GLN A 36 -8.56 2.95 -1.91
CA GLN A 36 -8.87 1.94 -0.88
C GLN A 36 -7.87 0.78 -0.93
N ARG A 37 -7.50 0.31 -2.13
CA ARG A 37 -6.49 -0.73 -2.33
C ARG A 37 -5.10 -0.30 -1.86
N ALA A 38 -4.70 0.95 -2.16
CA ALA A 38 -3.44 1.51 -1.68
C ALA A 38 -3.43 1.60 -0.14
N GLY A 39 -4.52 2.06 0.47
CA GLY A 39 -4.69 2.11 1.93
C GLY A 39 -4.53 0.74 2.59
N GLY A 40 -5.18 -0.30 2.07
CA GLY A 40 -5.01 -1.68 2.56
C GLY A 40 -3.56 -2.18 2.44
N THR A 41 -2.86 -1.79 1.38
CA THR A 41 -1.44 -2.12 1.20
C THR A 41 -0.55 -1.40 2.22
N LEU A 42 -0.82 -0.12 2.51
CA LEU A 42 -0.08 0.65 3.51
C LEU A 42 -0.31 0.14 4.94
N ILE A 43 -1.54 -0.26 5.28
CA ILE A 43 -1.85 -0.90 6.57
C ILE A 43 -1.03 -2.19 6.73
N THR A 44 -0.96 -3.01 5.67
CA THR A 44 -0.17 -4.24 5.66
C THR A 44 1.33 -3.95 5.83
N LEU A 45 1.83 -2.92 5.15
CA LEU A 45 3.21 -2.47 5.29
C LEU A 45 3.54 -2.04 6.73
N GLY A 46 2.69 -1.21 7.34
CA GLY A 46 2.87 -0.76 8.73
C GLY A 46 2.94 -1.93 9.72
N ARG A 47 1.99 -2.87 9.62
CA ARG A 47 1.98 -4.09 10.45
C ARG A 47 3.25 -4.93 10.28
N GLN A 48 3.77 -5.03 9.05
CA GLN A 48 5.02 -5.75 8.81
C GLN A 48 6.21 -5.04 9.46
N MET A 49 6.26 -3.71 9.41
CA MET A 49 7.30 -2.92 10.07
C MET A 49 7.22 -3.04 11.59
N GLU A 50 6.01 -2.99 12.17
CA GLU A 50 5.78 -3.23 13.60
C GLU A 50 6.31 -4.60 14.03
N ARG A 51 6.03 -5.66 13.26
CA ARG A 51 6.56 -7.01 13.52
C ARG A 51 8.08 -7.09 13.44
N GLU A 52 8.70 -6.35 12.51
CA GLU A 52 10.15 -6.28 12.40
C GLU A 52 10.76 -5.50 13.57
N ALA A 53 10.09 -4.45 14.06
CA ALA A 53 10.52 -3.66 15.21
C ALA A 53 10.32 -4.38 16.56
N SER A 54 9.22 -5.13 16.72
CA SER A 54 8.89 -5.82 17.97
C SER A 54 9.77 -7.05 18.25
N GLY A 55 10.68 -7.41 17.34
CA GLY A 55 11.56 -8.57 17.50
C GLY A 55 10.83 -9.91 17.62
N THR A 56 9.53 -9.97 17.30
CA THR A 56 8.70 -11.17 17.43
C THR A 56 9.18 -12.23 16.43
N LYS A 57 10.15 -13.04 16.86
CA LYS A 57 10.37 -14.39 16.33
C LYS A 57 9.18 -15.22 16.81
N ILE A 58 8.19 -15.41 15.95
CA ILE A 58 7.22 -16.48 16.16
C ILE A 58 8.01 -17.77 15.92
N HIS A 59 8.19 -18.55 16.99
CA HIS A 59 8.74 -19.90 16.94
C HIS A 59 7.77 -20.85 16.24
#